data_AF-A0A0P6WPW4-F1
#
_entry.id   AF-A0A0P6WPW4-F1
#
_cell.length_a   1.000
_cell.length_b   1.000
_cell.length_c   1.000
_cell.angle_alpha   90.00
_cell.angle_beta   90.00
_cell.angle_gamma   90.00
#
_symmetry.space_group_name_H-M   'P 1'
#
loop_
_entity.id
_entity.type
_entity.pdbx_description
1 polymer ?
#
loop_
_entity_poly.entity_id
_entity_poly.type
_entity_poly.pdbx_seq_one_letter_code
_entity_poly.pdbx_strand_id
1 'polypeptide(L)' 'MRYQGELPGELELRDDLDGDTIRLFVRNGLGAMPMFRKSELSDADIDAVAAYLRATAEASKAK' A
#
# COMPACT_ATOMS: atom_id res chain seq x y z
N MET A 1 7.50 -10.86 21.97
CA MET A 1 6.10 -10.92 21.52
C MET A 1 5.79 -9.76 20.56
N ARG A 2 6.38 -9.72 19.34
CA ARG A 2 6.00 -8.66 18.39
C ARG A 2 5.62 -9.12 16.99
N TYR A 3 6.15 -10.24 16.50
CA TYR A 3 5.68 -10.86 15.26
C TYR A 3 5.96 -12.35 15.40
N GLN A 4 4.93 -13.18 15.46
CA GLN A 4 5.06 -14.63 15.61
C GLN A 4 5.53 -15.27 14.30
N GLY A 5 6.72 -14.89 13.81
CA GLY A 5 7.36 -15.53 12.66
C GLY A 5 6.87 -15.11 11.27
N GLU A 6 5.82 -14.28 11.14
CA GLU A 6 5.47 -13.71 9.82
C GLU A 6 6.37 -12.51 9.51
N LEU A 7 7.19 -12.67 8.46
CA LEU A 7 7.92 -11.57 7.82
C LEU A 7 6.92 -10.49 7.38
N PRO A 8 7.27 -9.18 7.47
CA PRO A 8 6.45 -8.13 6.90
C PRO A 8 6.13 -8.45 5.44
N GLY A 9 4.88 -8.24 5.02
CA GLY A 9 4.50 -8.43 3.62
C GLY A 9 5.38 -7.57 2.72
N GLU A 10 5.67 -7.99 1.49
CA GLU A 10 6.68 -7.33 0.63
C GLU A 10 6.38 -5.84 0.36
N LEU A 11 5.10 -5.45 0.41
CA LEU A 11 4.66 -4.05 0.30
C LEU A 11 4.99 -3.21 1.54
N GLU A 12 5.07 -3.81 2.72
CA GLU A 12 5.47 -3.15 3.98
C GLU A 12 6.98 -2.95 4.08
N LEU A 13 7.75 -3.37 3.06
CA LEU A 13 9.19 -3.08 2.96
C LEU A 13 9.48 -1.97 1.93
N ARG A 14 8.45 -1.50 1.21
CA ARG A 14 8.58 -0.49 0.16
C ARG A 14 8.39 0.90 0.74
N ASP A 15 9.44 1.71 0.65
CA ASP A 15 9.46 3.13 1.00
C ASP A 15 9.43 4.04 -0.24
N ASP A 16 9.46 3.45 -1.43
CA ASP A 16 9.51 4.11 -2.73
C ASP A 16 8.13 4.41 -3.32
N LEU A 17 7.05 3.93 -2.68
CA LEU A 17 5.69 4.12 -3.14
C LEU A 17 5.03 5.33 -2.47
N ASP A 18 4.90 6.42 -3.23
CA ASP A 18 4.09 7.57 -2.83
C ASP A 18 2.58 7.34 -3.10
N GLY A 19 1.74 8.14 -2.44
CA GLY A 19 0.28 8.01 -2.58
C GLY A 19 -0.23 8.25 -3.99
N ASP A 20 0.44 9.12 -4.77
CA ASP A 20 0.06 9.42 -6.15
C ASP A 20 0.36 8.24 -7.09
N THR A 21 1.47 7.54 -6.87
CA THR A 21 1.87 6.32 -7.59
C THR A 21 0.90 5.19 -7.26
N ILE A 22 0.55 5.01 -5.99
CA ILE A 22 -0.45 4.02 -5.58
C ILE A 22 -1.79 4.33 -6.26
N ARG A 23 -2.23 5.59 -6.22
CA ARG A 23 -3.46 6.03 -6.88
C ARG A 23 -3.42 5.77 -8.38
N LEU A 24 -2.30 6.05 -9.04
CA LEU A 24 -2.12 5.81 -10.47
C LEU A 24 -2.35 4.34 -10.81
N PHE A 25 -1.74 3.41 -10.07
CA PHE A 25 -1.90 1.97 -10.32
C PHE A 25 -3.30 1.47 -9.97
N VAL A 26 -3.90 1.91 -8.87
CA VAL A 26 -5.27 1.52 -8.51
C VAL A 26 -6.28 1.99 -9.56
N ARG A 27 -6.07 3.17 -10.15
CA ARG A 27 -6.99 3.75 -11.13
C ARG A 27 -6.80 3.25 -12.55
N ASN A 28 -5.60 2.81 -12.91
CA ASN A 28 -5.31 2.39 -14.29
C ASN A 28 -5.06 0.88 -14.42
N GLY A 29 -4.86 0.17 -13.31
CA GLY A 29 -4.37 -1.21 -13.33
C GLY A 29 -2.90 -1.27 -13.75
N LEU A 30 -2.34 -2.49 -13.73
CA LEU A 30 -1.00 -2.77 -14.23
C LEU A 30 -0.88 -4.26 -14.63
N GLY A 31 -0.69 -4.53 -15.93
CA GLY A 31 -0.56 -5.89 -16.43
C GLY A 31 -1.78 -6.76 -16.12
N ALA A 32 -1.62 -7.76 -15.25
CA ALA A 32 -2.71 -8.62 -14.79
C ALA A 32 -3.57 -8.00 -13.68
N MET A 33 -3.14 -6.89 -13.06
CA MET A 33 -3.89 -6.21 -12.01
C MET A 33 -4.99 -5.34 -12.64
N PRO A 34 -6.28 -5.62 -12.37
CA PRO A 34 -7.38 -4.80 -12.88
C PRO A 34 -7.44 -3.43 -12.17
N MET A 35 -8.05 -2.46 -12.85
CA MET A 35 -8.34 -1.13 -12.27
C MET A 35 -9.55 -1.16 -11.32
N PHE A 36 -9.58 -0.27 -10.33
CA PHE A 36 -10.70 -0.06 -9.42
C PHE A 36 -11.44 1.24 -9.71
N ARG A 37 -12.78 1.17 -9.79
CA ARG A 37 -13.63 2.36 -9.99
C ARG A 37 -13.76 3.17 -8.70
N LYS A 38 -14.05 4.47 -8.83
CA LYS A 38 -14.27 5.35 -7.66
C LYS A 38 -15.46 4.92 -6.79
N SER A 39 -16.45 4.24 -7.38
CA SER A 39 -17.60 3.68 -6.67
C SER A 39 -17.26 2.45 -5.83
N GLU A 40 -16.18 1.74 -6.17
CA GLU A 40 -15.75 0.50 -5.51
C GLU A 40 -14.66 0.80 -4.47
N LEU A 41 -13.80 1.77 -4.78
CA LEU A 41 -12.72 2.22 -3.90
C LEU A 41 -12.56 3.72 -4.07
N SER A 42 -12.86 4.50 -3.03
CA SER A 42 -12.84 5.95 -3.10
C SER A 42 -11.41 6.49 -3.09
N ASP A 43 -11.24 7.75 -3.49
CA ASP A 43 -9.94 8.42 -3.44
C ASP A 43 -9.41 8.54 -1.99
N ALA A 44 -10.31 8.68 -1.01
CA ALA A 44 -9.95 8.74 0.41
C ALA A 44 -9.51 7.38 0.96
N ASP A 45 -10.11 6.27 0.48
CA ASP A 45 -9.69 4.93 0.88
C ASP A 45 -8.27 4.61 0.37
N ILE A 46 -7.95 5.05 -0.86
CA ILE A 46 -6.61 4.92 -1.42
C ILE A 46 -5.58 5.69 -0.57
N ASP A 47 -5.93 6.92 -0.15
CA ASP A 47 -5.07 7.73 0.70
C ASP A 47 -4.84 7.09 2.08
N ALA A 48 -5.89 6.48 2.65
CA ALA A 48 -5.78 5.73 3.90
C ALA A 48 -4.87 4.50 3.76
N VAL A 49 -4.96 3.77 2.64
CA VAL A 49 -4.07 2.63 2.36
C VAL A 49 -2.63 3.08 2.16
N ALA A 50 -2.40 4.18 1.42
CA ALA A 50 -1.05 4.72 1.23
C ALA A 50 -0.42 5.15 2.57
N ALA A 51 -1.20 5.80 3.44
CA ALA A 51 -0.75 6.18 4.78
C ALA A 51 -0.43 4.94 5.65
N TYR A 52 -1.26 3.90 5.57
CA TYR A 52 -1.00 2.63 6.25
C TYR A 52 0.30 1.99 5.79
N LEU A 53 0.50 1.83 4.47
CA LEU A 53 1.70 1.20 3.90
C LEU A 53 2.98 1.96 4.28
N ARG A 54 2.92 3.30 4.30
CA ARG A 54 4.04 4.10 4.77
C ARG A 54 4.34 3.88 6.25
N ALA A 55 3.32 3.89 7.10
CA ALA A 55 3.48 3.69 8.53
C ALA A 55 4.04 2.28 8.85
N THR A 56 3.61 1.24 8.13
CA THR A 56 4.14 -0.11 8.29
C THR A 56 5.56 -0.25 7.74
N ALA A 57 5.91 0.44 6.66
CA ALA A 57 7.28 0.51 6.15
C ALA A 57 8.24 1.16 7.15
N GLU A 58 7.84 2.27 7.76
CA GLU A 58 8.62 2.92 8.81
C GLU A 58 8.77 2.01 10.05
N ALA A 59 7.69 1.34 10.47
CA ALA A 59 7.71 0.43 11.61
C ALA A 59 8.58 -0.83 11.36
N SER A 60 8.62 -1.33 10.13
CA SER A 60 9.42 -2.50 9.75
C SER A 60 10.91 -2.20 9.68
N LYS A 61 11.30 -0.97 9.31
CA LYS A 61 12.70 -0.52 9.33
C LYS A 61 13.27 -0.33 10.74
N ALA A 62 12.42 -0.04 11.72
CA ALA A 62 12.82 0.22 13.10
C ALA A 62 13.11 -1.06 13.91
N LYS A 63 13.12 -2.23 13.26
CA LYS A 63 13.20 -3.55 13.88
C LYS A 63 14.42 -4.32 13.37
#